data_AF-A0A931AN22-F1
#
_entry.id   AF-A0A931AN22-F1
#
_cell.length_a   1.000
_cell.length_b   1.000
_cell.length_c   1.000
_cell.angle_alpha   90.00
_cell.angle_beta   90.00
_cell.angle_gamma   90.00
#
_symmetry.space_group_name_H-M   'P 1'
#
loop_
_entity.id
_entity.type
_entity.pdbx_description
1 polymer ?
#
loop_
_entity_poly.entity_id
_entity_poly.type
_entity_poly.pdbx_seq_one_letter_code
_entity_poly.pdbx_strand_id
1 'polypeptide(L)'
;TPLCPYIAAAVELHDPQHPASQYARDYKKAVAARLADTAREAGAADPEQLGEQLALLIDGAAARTRVLNADAFPTAAAIAAVLIDNAIPATAGDDRRREEVPS
;
A
#
# COMPACT_ATOMS: atom_id res chain seq x y z
N THR A 1 8.16 -17.85 4.48
CA THR A 1 8.69 -16.55 4.92
C THR A 1 8.09 -16.23 6.28
N PRO A 2 8.87 -15.79 7.29
CA PRO A 2 8.29 -15.41 8.58
C PRO A 2 7.30 -14.24 8.41
N LEU A 3 6.35 -14.12 9.35
CA LEU A 3 5.43 -12.98 9.41
C LEU A 3 6.25 -11.68 9.44
N CYS A 4 5.67 -10.58 8.93
CA CYS A 4 6.26 -9.25 9.11
C CYS A 4 6.62 -9.06 10.59
N PRO A 5 7.90 -8.83 10.94
CA PRO A 5 8.35 -8.85 12.34
C PRO A 5 7.66 -7.78 13.19
N TYR A 6 7.24 -6.67 12.57
CA TYR A 6 6.48 -5.62 13.23
C TYR A 6 5.05 -6.03 13.57
N ILE A 7 4.41 -6.81 12.69
CA ILE A 7 3.08 -7.38 12.98
C ILE A 7 3.21 -8.45 14.07
N ALA A 8 4.25 -9.30 14.00
CA ALA A 8 4.52 -10.31 15.02
C ALA A 8 4.75 -9.68 16.40
N ALA A 9 5.59 -8.64 16.48
CA ALA A 9 5.87 -7.94 17.72
C ALA A 9 4.60 -7.34 18.34
N ALA A 10 3.73 -6.72 17.54
CA ALA A 10 2.47 -6.15 18.03
C ALA A 10 1.47 -7.20 18.53
N VAL A 11 1.51 -8.43 18.00
CA VAL A 11 0.63 -9.54 18.42
C VAL A 11 1.18 -10.23 19.68
N GLU A 12 2.49 -10.44 19.76
CA GLU A 12 3.12 -11.13 20.89
C GLU A 12 3.17 -10.24 22.15
N LEU A 13 3.37 -8.93 21.95
CA LEU A 13 3.47 -7.94 23.02
C LEU A 13 2.13 -7.26 23.25
N HIS A 14 1.38 -7.80 24.21
CA HIS A 14 0.03 -7.34 24.55
C HIS A 14 0.00 -5.93 25.18
N ASP A 15 1.11 -5.45 25.73
CA ASP A 15 1.22 -4.08 26.24
C ASP A 15 1.47 -3.10 25.07
N PRO A 16 0.50 -2.22 24.75
CA PRO A 16 0.68 -1.22 23.69
C PRO A 16 1.75 -0.17 24.04
N GLN A 17 2.10 -0.01 25.31
CA GLN A 17 3.17 0.90 25.77
C GLN A 17 4.54 0.22 25.79
N HIS A 18 4.64 -1.07 25.48
CA HIS A 18 5.94 -1.72 25.35
C HIS A 18 6.75 -1.05 24.22
N PRO A 19 8.05 -0.75 24.42
CA PRO A 19 8.85 -0.02 23.42
C PRO A 19 8.82 -0.64 22.02
N ALA A 20 8.84 -1.98 21.92
CA ALA A 20 8.74 -2.66 20.63
C ALA A 20 7.34 -2.56 19.98
N SER A 21 6.26 -2.48 20.76
CA SER A 21 4.90 -2.24 20.25
C SER A 21 4.76 -0.81 19.72
N GLN A 22 5.39 0.16 20.39
CA GLN A 22 5.48 1.54 19.91
C GLN A 22 6.29 1.63 18.62
N TYR A 23 7.47 0.99 18.57
CA TYR A 23 8.29 0.95 17.38
C TYR A 23 7.58 0.28 16.19
N ALA A 24 6.87 -0.82 16.42
CA ALA A 24 6.05 -1.47 15.38
C ALA A 24 4.96 -0.54 14.85
N ARG A 25 4.26 0.18 15.72
CA ARG A 25 3.24 1.17 15.35
C ARG A 25 3.84 2.30 14.51
N ASP A 26 4.95 2.86 14.95
CA ASP A 26 5.60 3.98 14.26
C ASP A 26 6.15 3.55 12.90
N TYR A 27 6.69 2.33 12.81
CA TYR A 27 7.07 1.73 11.54
C TYR A 27 5.89 1.62 10.57
N LYS A 28 4.72 1.13 11.02
CA LYS A 28 3.52 1.03 10.16
C LYS A 28 3.03 2.39 9.68
N LYS A 29 3.01 3.40 10.56
CA LYS A 29 2.71 4.79 10.18
C LYS A 29 3.70 5.33 9.16
N ALA A 30 4.99 5.06 9.34
CA ALA A 30 6.03 5.51 8.41
C ALA A 30 5.90 4.85 7.03
N VAL A 31 5.47 3.59 6.95
CA VAL A 31 5.16 2.93 5.68
C VAL A 31 4.02 3.63 4.95
N ALA A 32 2.90 3.89 5.63
CA ALA A 32 1.77 4.61 5.04
C ALA A 32 2.16 6.02 4.58
N ALA A 33 2.91 6.76 5.40
CA ALA A 33 3.40 8.09 5.07
C ALA A 33 4.29 8.09 3.82
N ARG A 34 5.22 7.13 3.72
CA ARG A 34 6.10 7.02 2.54
C ARG A 34 5.32 6.68 1.27
N LEU A 35 4.28 5.85 1.36
CA LEU A 35 3.42 5.54 0.22
C LEU A 35 2.59 6.77 -0.19
N ALA A 36 2.11 7.55 0.79
CA ALA A 36 1.42 8.80 0.52
C ALA A 36 2.35 9.83 -0.16
N ASP A 37 3.62 9.90 0.23
CA ASP A 37 4.61 10.77 -0.42
C ASP A 37 4.81 10.38 -1.89
N THR A 38 5.00 9.09 -2.18
CA THR A 38 5.08 8.60 -3.57
C THR A 38 3.78 8.84 -4.35
N ALA A 39 2.61 8.64 -3.72
CA ALA A 39 1.33 8.92 -4.35
C ALA A 39 1.16 10.41 -4.71
N ARG A 40 1.67 11.30 -3.86
CA ARG A 40 1.65 12.76 -4.09
C ARG A 40 2.57 13.15 -5.24
N GLU A 41 3.76 12.58 -5.30
CA GLU A 41 4.68 12.76 -6.43
C GLU A 41 4.07 12.28 -7.75
N ALA A 42 3.24 11.23 -7.70
CA ALA A 42 2.51 10.70 -8.85
C ALA A 42 1.23 11.49 -9.20
N GLY A 43 0.86 12.51 -8.42
CA GLY A 43 -0.31 13.35 -8.68
C GLY A 43 -1.64 12.75 -8.24
N ALA A 44 -1.64 11.82 -7.27
CA ALA A 44 -2.88 11.28 -6.72
C ALA A 44 -3.78 12.38 -6.14
N ALA A 45 -5.09 12.26 -6.35
CA ALA A 45 -6.08 13.23 -5.87
C ALA A 45 -6.20 13.26 -4.34
N ASP A 46 -6.01 12.11 -3.69
CA ASP A 46 -5.97 11.95 -2.22
C ASP A 46 -4.79 11.03 -1.85
N PRO A 47 -3.56 11.56 -1.78
CA PRO A 47 -2.36 10.78 -1.52
C PRO A 47 -2.37 10.08 -0.17
N GLU A 48 -2.90 10.73 0.86
CA GLU A 48 -3.00 10.19 2.22
C GLU A 48 -3.90 8.95 2.25
N GLN A 49 -5.06 9.01 1.58
CA GLN A 49 -5.96 7.86 1.47
C GLN A 49 -5.32 6.71 0.69
N LEU A 50 -4.71 6.99 -0.47
CA LEU A 50 -4.05 5.95 -1.27
C LEU A 50 -2.90 5.30 -0.49
N GLY A 51 -2.09 6.10 0.21
CA GLY A 51 -1.00 5.60 1.05
C GLY A 51 -1.46 4.64 2.13
N GLU A 52 -2.54 4.98 2.84
CA GLU A 52 -3.13 4.12 3.88
C GLU A 52 -3.71 2.82 3.29
N GLN A 53 -4.42 2.91 2.16
CA GLN A 53 -4.98 1.74 1.47
C GLN A 53 -3.88 0.76 1.04
N LEU A 54 -2.78 1.27 0.47
CA LEU A 54 -1.65 0.45 0.05
C LEU A 54 -0.92 -0.17 1.25
N ALA A 55 -0.75 0.58 2.34
CA ALA A 55 -0.14 0.06 3.57
C ALA A 55 -0.98 -1.09 4.18
N LEU A 56 -2.29 -0.90 4.27
CA LEU A 56 -3.22 -1.93 4.74
C LEU A 56 -3.16 -3.18 3.86
N LEU A 57 -3.05 -3.00 2.54
CA LEU A 57 -2.97 -4.10 1.58
C LEU A 57 -1.67 -4.90 1.70
N ILE A 58 -0.53 -4.23 1.94
CA ILE A 58 0.75 -4.89 2.25
C ILE A 58 0.63 -5.73 3.52
N ASP A 59 0.02 -5.18 4.56
CA ASP A 59 -0.15 -5.87 5.84
C ASP A 59 -1.10 -7.08 5.71
N GLY A 60 -2.21 -6.91 5.00
CA GLY A 60 -3.15 -7.97 4.69
C GLY A 60 -2.52 -9.09 3.85
N ALA A 61 -1.71 -8.74 2.85
CA ALA A 61 -0.98 -9.71 2.03
C ALA A 61 0.03 -10.50 2.88
N ALA A 62 0.82 -9.82 3.71
CA ALA A 62 1.78 -10.48 4.60
C ALA A 62 1.09 -11.45 5.57
N ALA A 63 -0.04 -11.05 6.16
CA ALA A 63 -0.82 -11.90 7.06
C ALA A 63 -1.41 -13.11 6.32
N ARG A 64 -2.07 -12.90 5.18
CA ARG A 64 -2.70 -13.97 4.38
C ARG A 64 -1.67 -14.96 3.86
N THR A 65 -0.53 -14.47 3.38
CA THR A 65 0.56 -15.34 2.91
C THR A 65 1.01 -16.30 4.00
N ARG A 66 1.09 -15.82 5.23
CA ARG A 66 1.46 -16.65 6.38
C ARG A 66 0.37 -17.63 6.80
N VAL A 67 -0.89 -17.18 6.89
CA VAL A 67 -2.00 -18.01 7.37
C VAL A 67 -2.35 -19.12 6.38
N LEU A 68 -2.35 -18.80 5.09
CA LEU A 68 -2.71 -19.76 4.02
C LEU A 68 -1.52 -20.57 3.51
N ASN A 69 -0.29 -20.20 3.90
CA ASN A 69 0.95 -20.77 3.38
C ASN A 69 1.01 -20.74 1.83
N ALA A 70 0.54 -19.64 1.24
CA ALA A 70 0.45 -19.42 -0.20
C ALA A 70 0.73 -17.95 -0.52
N ASP A 71 1.39 -17.63 -1.63
CA ASP A 71 1.75 -16.24 -1.93
C ASP A 71 0.52 -15.39 -2.30
N ALA A 72 0.17 -14.43 -1.44
CA ALA A 72 -0.94 -13.50 -1.65
C ALA A 72 -0.50 -12.17 -2.32
N PHE A 73 0.80 -11.92 -2.49
CA PHE A 73 1.30 -10.67 -3.06
C PHE A 73 0.88 -10.42 -4.51
N PRO A 74 0.76 -11.43 -5.40
CA PRO A 74 0.25 -11.20 -6.76
C PRO A 74 -1.17 -10.63 -6.77
N THR A 75 -2.06 -11.12 -5.89
CA THR A 75 -3.41 -10.58 -5.75
C THR A 75 -3.40 -9.16 -5.18
N ALA A 76 -2.56 -8.92 -4.16
CA ALA A 76 -2.39 -7.58 -3.60
C ALA A 76 -1.87 -6.58 -4.65
N ALA A 77 -0.91 -6.97 -5.50
CA ALA A 77 -0.41 -6.13 -6.57
C ALA A 77 -1.51 -5.77 -7.58
N ALA A 78 -2.37 -6.72 -7.95
CA ALA A 78 -3.50 -6.45 -8.83
C ALA A 78 -4.51 -5.46 -8.22
N ILE A 79 -4.81 -5.58 -6.93
CA ILE A 79 -5.67 -4.62 -6.22
C ILE A 79 -5.00 -3.25 -6.15
N ALA A 80 -3.69 -3.21 -5.84
CA ALA A 80 -2.93 -1.97 -5.78
C ALA A 80 -2.95 -1.21 -7.11
N ALA A 81 -2.81 -1.91 -8.24
CA ALA A 81 -2.90 -1.31 -9.56
C ALA A 81 -4.25 -0.60 -9.77
N VAL A 82 -5.36 -1.25 -9.41
CA VAL A 82 -6.70 -0.64 -9.48
C VAL A 82 -6.80 0.60 -8.59
N LEU A 83 -6.28 0.56 -7.36
CA LEU A 83 -6.30 1.72 -6.47
C LEU A 83 -5.48 2.89 -7.03
N ILE A 84 -4.30 2.60 -7.58
CA ILE A 84 -3.41 3.60 -8.18
C ILE A 84 -4.07 4.24 -9.40
N ASP A 85 -4.64 3.42 -10.31
CA ASP A 85 -5.30 3.90 -11.53
C ASP A 85 -6.51 4.78 -11.23
N ASN A 86 -7.24 4.52 -10.14
CA ASN A 86 -8.36 5.35 -9.72
C ASN A 86 -7.93 6.63 -8.98
N ALA A 87 -6.79 6.59 -8.29
CA ALA A 87 -6.31 7.70 -7.50
C ALA A 87 -5.56 8.74 -8.32
N ILE A 88 -4.89 8.33 -9.40
CA ILE A 88 -4.12 9.21 -10.28
C ILE A 88 -5.02 9.68 -11.44
N PRO A 89 -5.32 10.98 -11.54
CA PRO A 89 -6.09 11.50 -12.68
C PRO A 89 -5.34 11.21 -13.98
N ALA A 90 -6.05 10.72 -15.00
CA ALA A 90 -5.49 10.66 -16.34
C ALA A 90 -5.06 12.08 -16.74
N THR A 91 -3.77 12.27 -17.02
CA THR A 91 -3.30 13.55 -17.53
C THR A 91 -4.06 13.86 -18.81
N ALA A 92 -4.63 15.07 -18.93
CA ALA A 92 -5.39 15.55 -20.10
C ALA A 92 -4.59 15.60 -21.43
N GLY A 93 -3.44 14.93 -21.50
CA GLY A 93 -2.58 14.79 -22.67
C GLY A 93 -2.68 13.45 -23.40
N ASP A 94 -3.34 12.42 -22.84
CA ASP A 94 -3.45 11.10 -23.51
C ASP A 94 -4.64 11.02 -24.50
N ASP A 95 -5.65 11.89 -24.35
CA ASP A 95 -6.80 11.94 -25.26
C ASP A 95 -6.42 12.42 -26.68
N ARG A 96 -5.45 13.32 -26.82
CA ARG A 96 -5.03 13.84 -28.15
C ARG A 96 -4.21 12.84 -28.98
N ARG A 97 -3.64 11.78 -28.39
CA ARG A 97 -2.86 10.79 -29.15
C ARG A 97 -3.74 9.74 -29.81
N ARG A 98 -4.99 9.56 -29.36
CA ARG A 98 -5.94 8.61 -29.96
C ARG A 98 -6.74 9.18 -31.14
N GLU A 99 -6.74 10.50 -31.31
CA GLU A 99 -7.46 11.19 -32.41
C GLU A 99 -6.60 11.39 -33.67
N GLU A 100 -5.28 11.18 -33.61
CA GLU A 100 -4.37 11.32 -34.75
C GLU A 100 -3.96 9.95 -35.32
N VAL A 101 -4.91 9.23 -35.91
CA VAL A 101 -4.60 8.31 -37.03
C VAL A 101 -5.57 8.62 -38.18
N PRO A 102 -5.25 9.58 -39.07
CA PRO A 102 -5.97 9.77 -40.31
C PRO A 102 -5.41 8.88 -41.43
N SER A 103 -6.32 8.04 -41.94
CA SER A 103 -6.43 7.36 -43.25
C SER A 103 -5.32 6.45 -43.79
#